data_AF-A0A662P6N5-F1
#
_entry.id   AF-A0A662P6N5-F1
#
_cell.length_a   1.000
_cell.length_b   1.000
_cell.length_c   1.000
_cell.angle_alpha   90.00
_cell.angle_beta   90.00
_cell.angle_gamma   90.00
#
_symmetry.space_group_name_H-M   'P 1'
#
loop_
_entity.id
_entity.type
_entity.pdbx_description
1 polymer ?
#
loop_
_entity_poly.entity_id
_entity_poly.type
_entity_poly.pdbx_seq_one_letter_code
_entity_poly.pdbx_strand_id
1 'polypeptide(L)' 'MAKGKTKKEGALPPTGAGLIRYFDEETRGIKMSPYIAVGICIASGVIIVLLQILR' A
#
# COMPACT_ATOMS: atom_id res chain seq x y z
N MET A 1 -10.27 6.38 42.66
CA MET A 1 -9.86 6.65 41.27
C MET A 1 -8.37 6.37 41.13
N ALA A 2 -7.98 5.29 40.44
CA ALA A 2 -6.57 5.00 40.14
C ALA A 2 -6.47 4.13 38.87
N LYS A 3 -6.19 4.84 37.78
CA LYS A 3 -5.74 4.49 36.42
C LYS A 3 -5.35 3.02 36.17
N GLY A 4 -6.05 2.41 35.20
CA GLY A 4 -5.84 1.04 34.71
C GLY A 4 -4.42 0.80 34.17
N LYS A 5 -3.90 -0.39 34.48
CA LYS A 5 -2.59 -0.89 34.05
C LYS A 5 -2.68 -1.41 32.62
N THR A 6 -2.25 -0.61 31.64
CA THR A 6 -2.04 -1.11 30.27
C THR A 6 -0.75 -1.93 30.21
N LYS A 7 -0.95 -3.20 29.83
CA LYS A 7 0.03 -4.23 29.48
C LYS A 7 1.30 -3.66 28.84
N LYS A 8 2.44 -3.87 29.50
CA LYS A 8 3.77 -3.86 28.88
C LYS A 8 3.89 -5.11 28.01
N GLU A 9 3.36 -5.06 26.80
CA GLU A 9 3.64 -6.06 25.76
C GLU A 9 4.70 -5.46 24.83
N GLY A 10 5.94 -5.91 25.02
CA GLY A 10 6.95 -5.94 23.96
C GLY A 10 7.42 -4.59 23.40
N ALA A 11 8.10 -3.78 24.21
CA ALA A 11 9.17 -2.96 23.65
C ALA A 11 10.31 -3.92 23.24
N LEU A 12 10.20 -4.51 22.04
CA LEU A 12 11.30 -5.31 21.49
C LEU A 12 12.51 -4.38 21.28
N PRO A 13 13.72 -4.83 21.64
CA PRO A 13 14.92 -4.03 21.48
C PRO A 13 15.14 -3.70 19.99
N PRO A 14 15.61 -2.48 19.65
CA PRO A 14 15.92 -2.10 18.28
C PRO A 14 17.22 -2.79 17.86
N THR A 15 17.16 -4.07 17.53
CA THR A 15 18.35 -4.85 17.15
C THR A 15 18.03 -5.79 15.99
N GLY A 16 18.11 -5.23 14.79
CA GLY A 16 18.16 -5.96 13.52
C GLY A 16 18.87 -5.06 12.51
N ALA A 17 20.17 -5.26 12.35
CA ALA A 17 21.07 -4.52 11.48
C ALA A 17 20.46 -4.23 10.10
N GLY A 18 20.53 -2.97 9.66
CA GLY A 18 20.18 -2.56 8.30
C GLY A 18 18.69 -2.53 7.95
N LEU A 19 17.80 -3.20 8.68
CA LEU A 19 16.38 -3.28 8.28
C LEU A 19 15.55 -2.04 8.67
N ILE A 20 15.98 -1.22 9.65
CA ILE A 20 15.19 -0.06 10.10
C ILE A 20 15.45 1.21 9.26
N ARG A 21 16.57 1.28 8.52
CA ARG A 21 16.89 2.46 7.69
C ARG A 21 16.51 2.29 6.22
N TYR A 22 16.37 1.04 5.74
CA TYR A 22 16.01 0.75 4.36
C TYR A 22 14.49 0.81 4.08
N PHE A 23 13.64 0.88 5.10
CA PHE A 23 12.19 1.01 4.90
C PHE A 23 11.70 2.46 4.79
N ASP A 24 12.52 3.45 5.15
CA ASP A 24 12.16 4.87 5.08
C ASP A 24 12.61 5.53 3.76
N GLU A 25 13.65 4.98 3.12
CA GLU A 25 14.29 5.62 1.95
C GLU A 25 13.78 5.13 0.58
N GLU A 26 13.17 3.94 0.44
CA GLU A 26 12.91 3.36 -0.90
C GLU A 26 11.50 3.50 -1.49
N THR A 27 10.51 4.07 -0.80
CA THR A 27 9.17 4.23 -1.41
C THR A 27 8.72 5.68 -1.52
N ARG A 28 9.48 6.51 -2.25
CA ARG A 28 8.93 7.74 -2.87
C ARG A 28 8.12 7.41 -4.12
N GLY A 29 7.25 6.40 -4.01
CA GLY A 29 6.30 6.03 -5.06
C GLY A 29 5.01 6.84 -4.93
N ILE A 30 4.37 7.11 -6.06
CA ILE A 30 2.98 7.58 -6.04
C ILE A 30 2.14 6.47 -5.39
N LYS A 31 1.56 6.75 -4.22
CA LYS A 31 0.62 5.82 -3.57
C LYS A 31 -0.65 5.73 -4.41
N MET A 32 -0.72 4.74 -5.28
CA MET A 32 -1.90 4.46 -6.09
C MET A 32 -2.74 3.38 -5.39
N SER A 33 -4.03 3.67 -5.25
CA SER A 33 -5.00 2.68 -4.77
C SER A 33 -5.09 1.51 -5.77
N PRO A 34 -5.09 0.24 -5.33
CA PRO A 34 -5.17 -0.90 -6.24
C PRO A 34 -6.42 -0.86 -7.14
N TYR A 35 -7.50 -0.23 -6.67
CA TYR A 35 -8.71 -0.01 -7.44
C TYR A 35 -8.50 0.85 -8.70
N ILE A 36 -7.52 1.77 -8.69
CA ILE A 36 -7.21 2.62 -9.85
C ILE A 36 -6.57 1.77 -10.95
N ALA A 37 -5.63 0.88 -10.60
CA ALA A 37 -4.99 -0.02 -11.56
C ALA A 37 -6.02 -0.95 -12.21
N VAL A 38 -6.90 -1.55 -11.40
CA VAL A 38 -8.01 -2.39 -11.89
C VAL A 38 -8.95 -1.59 -12.81
N GLY A 39 -9.29 -0.37 -12.41
CA GLY A 39 -10.13 0.52 -13.22
C GLY A 39 -9.53 0.83 -14.59
N ILE A 40 -8.22 1.11 -14.65
CA ILE A 40 -7.51 1.37 -15.92
C ILE A 40 -7.55 0.15 -16.84
N CYS A 41 -7.32 -1.05 -16.29
CA CYS A 41 -7.38 -2.29 -17.07
C CYS A 41 -8.77 -2.57 -17.65
N ILE A 42 -9.82 -2.35 -16.86
CA ILE A 42 -11.20 -2.53 -17.33
C ILE A 42 -11.54 -1.47 -18.39
N ALA A 43 -11.20 -0.20 -18.13
CA ALA A 43 -11.48 0.90 -19.03
C ALA A 43 -10.81 0.70 -20.41
N SER A 44 -9.54 0.29 -20.43
CA SER A 44 -8.84 0.02 -21.69
C SER A 44 -9.48 -1.12 -22.47
N GLY A 45 -9.87 -2.21 -21.79
CA GLY A 45 -10.60 -3.32 -22.42
C GLY A 45 -11.94 -2.88 -23.04
N VAL A 46 -12.73 -2.10 -22.31
CA VAL A 46 -14.02 -1.58 -22.79
C VAL A 46 -13.82 -0.66 -24.01
N ILE A 47 -12.81 0.22 -23.98
CA ILE A 47 -12.50 1.11 -25.11
C ILE A 47 -12.15 0.30 -26.36
N ILE A 48 -11.31 -0.72 -26.23
CA ILE A 48 -10.90 -1.57 -27.37
C ILE A 48 -12.12 -2.27 -27.97
N VAL A 49 -12.97 -2.86 -27.12
CA VAL A 49 -14.18 -3.56 -27.57
C VAL A 49 -15.16 -2.59 -28.25
N LEU A 50 -15.39 -1.42 -27.67
CA LEU A 50 -16.24 -0.39 -28.27
C LEU A 50 -15.71 0.06 -29.64
N LEU A 51 -14.40 0.30 -29.75
CA LEU A 51 -13.76 0.69 -31.00
C LEU A 51 -13.86 -0.41 -32.06
N GLN A 52 -13.76 -1.68 -31.65
CA GLN A 52 -13.91 -2.82 -32.55
C GLN A 52 -15.36 -2.97 -33.05
N ILE A 53 -16.36 -2.66 -32.22
CA ILE A 53 -17.78 -2.73 -32.61
C ILE A 53 -18.17 -1.55 -33.51
N LEU A 54 -17.59 -0.36 -33.29
CA LEU A 54 -17.90 0.85 -34.05
C LEU A 54 -17.25 0.86 -35.45
N ARG A 55 -16.22 0.05 -35.68
CA ARG A 55 -15.49 -0.07 -36.95
C ARG A 55 -16.05 -1.17 -37.83
#